data_AF-A0A8S1VA96-F1
#
_entry.id   AF-A0A8S1VA96-F1
#
_cell.length_a   1.000
_cell.length_b   1.000
_cell.length_c   1.000
_cell.angle_alpha   90.00
_cell.angle_beta   90.00
_cell.angle_gamma   90.00
#
_symmetry.space_group_name_H-M   'P 1'
#
loop_
_entity.id
_entity.type
_entity.pdbx_description
1 polymer ?
#
loop_
_entity_poly.entity_id
_entity_poly.type
_entity_poly.pdbx_seq_one_letter_code
_entity_poly.pdbx_strand_id
1 'polypeptide(L)'
;MKKKSQSKGNTQKLQVEVDIIEQRIVGFNKYCNLKKNLLNKKKLLSLRIHKMVSSINQYSSEELWKTCIRKTQGIYKKIPTEKQIKQGVIQTIILFKFTFQIDQTIRNLIIIESELFYIEQNILIKFVKFLNSINLDKHAVVILENGFDEMDLLKEISVDHLKDMNIPPIDARKLLNRVQKLMETEERKLIQFQKQAQHLKESQSHKEEIVNSEIYNEEEQHRLFQEAVLEYRQQQKEQPIQYTEEILVEDESLGYISSRQNKKEEQQRNKMKFLLSGANQWKMFDIDYDQKQGTDQQPVIIDKTSCYQCYRLFDQKYAIFNNSRQFCTQECLESFKLQNIYLSRSQSCAKQIDISQAFYEIGQWFCNQDFFKQYQWESVNIRGRTHISL
;
A
#
# COMPACT_ATOMS: atom_id res chain seq x y z
N MET A 1 -44.00 26.51 -23.14
CA MET A 1 -42.84 26.79 -22.23
C MET A 1 -42.52 25.54 -21.41
N LYS A 2 -41.35 24.89 -21.61
CA LYS A 2 -40.66 23.96 -20.67
C LYS A 2 -39.61 23.13 -21.42
N LYS A 3 -38.38 23.67 -21.56
CA LYS A 3 -37.14 22.93 -21.88
C LYS A 3 -35.93 23.76 -21.43
N LYS A 4 -35.59 23.73 -20.13
CA LYS A 4 -34.30 24.23 -19.59
C LYS A 4 -34.03 23.57 -18.22
N SER A 5 -33.50 22.34 -18.17
CA SER A 5 -33.05 21.74 -16.90
C SER A 5 -32.11 20.52 -17.02
N GLN A 6 -31.35 20.35 -18.11
CA GLN A 6 -30.42 19.21 -18.26
C GLN A 6 -28.92 19.54 -18.30
N SER A 7 -28.50 20.80 -18.16
CA SER A 7 -27.07 21.16 -18.29
C SER A 7 -26.25 21.12 -16.98
N LYS A 8 -26.86 20.84 -15.81
CA LYS A 8 -26.14 20.91 -14.51
C LYS A 8 -25.35 19.65 -14.12
N GLY A 9 -25.65 18.49 -14.72
CA GLY A 9 -24.97 17.23 -14.38
C GLY A 9 -23.57 17.08 -14.98
N ASN A 10 -23.32 17.66 -16.17
CA ASN A 10 -22.04 17.51 -16.85
C ASN A 10 -20.92 18.34 -16.22
N THR A 11 -21.23 19.48 -15.61
CA THR A 11 -20.23 20.33 -14.95
C THR A 11 -19.67 19.69 -13.68
N GLN A 12 -20.47 18.94 -12.92
CA GLN A 12 -19.98 18.26 -11.71
C GLN A 12 -19.03 17.10 -12.05
N LYS A 13 -19.30 16.34 -13.12
CA LYS A 13 -18.41 15.25 -13.56
C LYS A 13 -17.06 15.79 -14.05
N LEU A 14 -17.09 16.88 -14.84
CA LEU A 14 -15.87 17.54 -15.30
C LEU A 14 -15.03 18.09 -14.13
N GLN A 15 -15.67 18.63 -13.09
CA GLN A 15 -14.94 19.13 -11.93
C GLN A 15 -14.19 18.02 -11.19
N VAL A 16 -14.81 16.86 -11.00
CA VAL A 16 -14.16 15.71 -10.34
C VAL A 16 -12.98 15.18 -11.16
N GLU A 17 -13.11 15.14 -12.49
CA GLU A 17 -12.00 14.73 -13.39
C GLU A 17 -10.83 15.73 -13.31
N VAL A 18 -11.11 17.03 -13.25
CA VAL A 18 -10.09 18.09 -13.06
C VAL A 18 -9.37 17.93 -11.73
N ASP A 19 -10.11 17.73 -10.62
CA ASP A 19 -9.53 17.59 -9.28
C ASP A 19 -8.63 16.33 -9.18
N ILE A 20 -8.99 15.24 -9.87
CA ILE A 20 -8.16 14.01 -9.95
C ILE A 20 -6.88 14.27 -10.73
N ILE A 21 -6.95 14.99 -11.85
CA ILE A 21 -5.78 15.35 -12.65
C ILE A 21 -4.85 16.25 -11.84
N GLU A 22 -5.38 17.25 -11.13
CA GLU A 22 -4.59 18.11 -10.25
C GLU A 22 -3.86 17.32 -9.15
N GLN A 23 -4.54 16.37 -8.50
CA GLN A 23 -3.90 15.51 -7.49
C GLN A 23 -2.79 14.62 -8.08
N ARG A 24 -2.97 14.10 -9.31
CA ARG A 24 -1.93 13.34 -10.02
C ARG A 24 -0.73 14.22 -10.36
N ILE A 25 -0.96 15.44 -10.84
CA ILE A 25 0.09 16.44 -11.11
C ILE A 25 0.88 16.75 -9.82
N VAL A 26 0.19 16.91 -8.68
CA VAL A 26 0.85 17.14 -7.37
C VAL A 26 1.71 15.94 -6.97
N GLY A 27 1.20 14.71 -7.12
CA GLY A 27 1.95 13.48 -6.84
C GLY A 27 3.20 13.32 -7.71
N PHE A 28 3.04 13.55 -9.02
CA PHE A 28 4.15 13.53 -9.99
C PHE A 28 5.20 14.59 -9.70
N ASN A 29 4.78 15.82 -9.39
CA ASN A 29 5.68 16.90 -8.98
C ASN A 29 6.45 16.55 -7.69
N LYS A 30 5.81 15.86 -6.73
CA LYS A 30 6.48 15.38 -5.52
C LYS A 30 7.54 14.32 -5.84
N TYR A 31 7.25 13.38 -6.73
CA TYR A 31 8.22 12.39 -7.20
C TYR A 31 9.40 13.03 -7.96
N CYS A 32 9.11 13.91 -8.92
CA CYS A 32 10.13 14.66 -9.66
C CYS A 32 11.01 15.50 -8.74
N ASN A 33 10.42 16.15 -7.72
CA ASN A 33 11.17 16.87 -6.70
C ASN A 33 12.04 15.93 -5.86
N LEU A 34 11.57 14.73 -5.52
CA LEU A 34 12.36 13.74 -4.79
C LEU A 34 13.56 13.26 -5.62
N LYS A 35 13.33 12.91 -6.89
CA LYS A 35 14.38 12.50 -7.85
C LYS A 35 15.39 13.62 -8.08
N LYS A 36 14.94 14.87 -8.25
CA LYS A 36 15.79 16.06 -8.36
C LYS A 36 16.59 16.31 -7.07
N ASN A 37 15.99 16.12 -5.89
CA ASN A 37 16.67 16.25 -4.60
C ASN A 37 17.73 15.16 -4.41
N LEU A 38 17.45 13.92 -4.80
CA LEU A 38 18.43 12.83 -4.78
C LEU A 38 19.59 13.09 -5.74
N LEU A 39 19.30 13.55 -6.96
CA LEU A 39 20.32 13.91 -7.94
C LEU A 39 21.17 15.09 -7.46
N ASN A 40 20.55 16.11 -6.84
CA ASN A 40 21.26 17.23 -6.24
C ASN A 40 22.12 16.80 -5.04
N LYS A 41 21.63 15.89 -4.19
CA LYS A 41 22.43 15.28 -3.12
C LYS A 41 23.62 14.51 -3.69
N LYS A 42 23.43 13.72 -4.75
CA LYS A 42 24.52 13.01 -5.47
C LYS A 42 25.55 13.98 -6.02
N LYS A 43 25.13 15.05 -6.70
CA LYS A 43 26.02 16.12 -7.19
C LYS A 43 26.77 16.82 -6.05
N LEU A 44 26.09 17.17 -4.96
CA LEU A 44 26.70 17.83 -3.80
C LEU A 44 27.71 16.92 -3.10
N LEU A 45 27.39 15.64 -2.95
CA LEU A 45 28.29 14.62 -2.39
C LEU A 45 29.51 14.40 -3.30
N SER A 46 29.30 14.28 -4.61
CA SER A 46 30.38 14.21 -5.60
C SER A 46 31.28 15.45 -5.55
N LEU A 47 30.71 16.65 -5.43
CA LEU A 47 31.47 17.91 -5.30
C LEU A 47 32.26 17.97 -3.98
N ARG A 48 31.69 17.46 -2.88
CA ARG A 48 32.39 17.34 -1.59
C ARG A 48 33.53 16.33 -1.67
N ILE A 49 33.31 15.17 -2.26
CA ILE A 49 34.36 14.17 -2.50
C ILE A 49 35.46 14.78 -3.35
N HIS A 50 35.11 15.43 -4.47
CA HIS A 50 36.10 16.06 -5.34
C HIS A 50 36.88 17.15 -4.60
N LYS A 51 36.23 18.01 -3.81
CA LYS A 51 36.94 18.99 -2.97
C LYS A 51 37.85 18.32 -1.95
N MET A 52 37.40 17.26 -1.28
CA MET A 52 38.22 16.51 -0.34
C MET A 52 39.42 15.86 -1.03
N VAL A 53 39.21 15.20 -2.17
CA VAL A 53 40.27 14.58 -2.99
C VAL A 53 41.24 15.63 -3.53
N SER A 54 40.76 16.80 -3.98
CA SER A 54 41.63 17.90 -4.41
C SER A 54 42.44 18.48 -3.25
N SER A 55 41.86 18.63 -2.06
CA SER A 55 42.59 19.02 -0.85
C SER A 55 43.62 17.97 -0.46
N ILE A 56 43.31 16.68 -0.58
CA ILE A 56 44.27 15.58 -0.35
C ILE A 56 45.39 15.61 -1.40
N ASN A 57 45.09 15.79 -2.68
CA ASN A 57 46.08 15.83 -3.75
C ASN A 57 46.99 17.08 -3.71
N GLN A 58 46.52 18.20 -3.15
CA GLN A 58 47.37 19.36 -2.87
C GLN A 58 48.44 19.06 -1.80
N TYR A 59 48.19 18.07 -0.95
CA TYR A 59 49.18 17.53 -0.04
C TYR A 59 49.67 16.19 -0.60
N SER A 60 50.57 16.21 -1.59
CA SER A 60 51.12 14.97 -2.14
C SER A 60 51.56 14.08 -0.98
N SER A 61 51.01 12.86 -0.93
CA SER A 61 51.25 11.94 0.18
C SER A 61 52.75 11.75 0.36
N GLU A 62 53.51 11.79 -0.73
CA GLU A 62 54.96 11.69 -0.73
C GLU A 62 55.66 12.83 0.02
N GLU A 63 55.27 14.10 -0.15
CA GLU A 63 55.90 15.20 0.59
C GLU A 63 55.50 15.24 2.06
N LEU A 64 54.24 14.97 2.41
CA LEU A 64 53.84 14.90 3.82
C LEU A 64 54.50 13.71 4.54
N TRP A 65 54.58 12.54 3.89
CA TRP A 65 55.23 11.36 4.45
C TRP A 65 56.74 11.56 4.54
N LYS A 66 57.39 12.11 3.51
CA LYS A 66 58.82 12.47 3.54
C LYS A 66 59.12 13.54 4.58
N THR A 67 58.24 14.52 4.80
CA THR A 67 58.41 15.56 5.83
C THR A 67 58.18 14.99 7.23
N CYS A 68 57.22 14.08 7.40
CA CYS A 68 56.98 13.38 8.66
C CYS A 68 58.17 12.48 9.02
N ILE A 69 58.71 11.72 8.04
CA ILE A 69 59.91 10.87 8.21
C ILE A 69 61.16 11.69 8.48
N ARG A 70 61.40 12.80 7.75
CA ARG A 70 62.56 13.68 8.01
C ARG A 70 62.49 14.33 9.39
N LYS A 71 61.30 14.71 9.85
CA LYS A 71 61.13 15.24 11.21
C LYS A 71 61.32 14.16 12.27
N THR A 72 60.76 12.96 12.11
CA THR A 72 60.96 11.88 13.09
C THR A 72 62.42 11.40 13.12
N GLN A 73 63.08 11.23 11.97
CA GLN A 73 64.50 10.83 11.91
C GLN A 73 65.47 11.88 12.46
N GLY A 74 65.12 13.19 12.42
CA GLY A 74 65.90 14.25 13.07
C GLY A 74 65.67 14.39 14.57
N ILE A 75 64.49 14.01 15.08
CA ILE A 75 64.11 14.14 16.50
C ILE A 75 64.80 13.09 17.38
N TYR A 76 65.25 11.95 16.84
CA TYR A 76 65.97 10.94 17.64
C TYR A 76 67.39 11.37 18.09
N LYS A 77 67.83 12.60 17.81
CA LYS A 77 69.06 13.18 18.40
C LYS A 77 68.83 14.19 19.53
N LYS A 78 67.60 14.65 19.78
CA LYS A 78 67.25 15.52 20.93
C LYS A 78 65.82 15.24 21.40
N ILE A 79 65.67 15.02 22.71
CA ILE A 79 64.37 14.75 23.37
C ILE A 79 63.38 15.86 22.98
N PRO A 80 62.24 15.52 22.34
CA PRO A 80 61.25 16.51 21.94
C PRO A 80 60.63 17.16 23.17
N THR A 81 60.44 18.48 23.08
CA THR A 81 59.76 19.22 24.16
C THR A 81 58.29 18.83 24.23
N GLU A 82 57.69 18.88 25.42
CA GLU A 82 56.28 18.53 25.65
C GLU A 82 55.31 19.26 24.69
N LYS A 83 55.64 20.49 24.30
CA LYS A 83 54.87 21.30 23.35
C LYS A 83 54.84 20.70 21.94
N GLN A 84 55.94 20.09 21.50
CA GLN A 84 56.05 19.42 20.19
C GLN A 84 55.30 18.09 20.19
N ILE A 85 55.31 17.35 21.31
CA ILE A 85 54.52 16.13 21.48
C ILE A 85 53.02 16.45 21.43
N LYS A 86 52.58 17.48 22.16
CA LYS A 86 51.17 17.92 22.15
C LYS A 86 50.70 18.35 20.75
N GLN A 87 51.52 19.08 19.99
CA GLN A 87 51.18 19.43 18.60
C GLN A 87 51.12 18.22 17.66
N GLY A 88 52.04 17.26 17.82
CA GLY A 88 52.02 16.02 17.05
C GLY A 88 50.74 15.23 17.28
N VAL A 89 50.35 15.03 18.54
CA VAL A 89 49.13 14.31 18.93
C VAL A 89 47.86 15.01 18.39
N ILE A 90 47.80 16.34 18.47
CA ILE A 90 46.66 17.10 17.92
C ILE A 90 46.56 16.91 16.39
N GLN A 91 47.67 16.96 15.66
CA GLN A 91 47.68 16.71 14.21
C GLN A 91 47.25 15.28 13.87
N THR A 92 47.67 14.28 14.64
CA THR A 92 47.25 12.88 14.43
C THR A 92 45.75 12.71 14.69
N ILE A 93 45.20 13.33 15.74
CA ILE A 93 43.76 13.30 16.05
C ILE A 93 42.93 13.97 14.95
N ILE A 94 43.40 15.09 14.38
CA ILE A 94 42.72 15.78 13.28
C ILE A 94 42.70 14.89 12.02
N LEU A 95 43.85 14.30 11.66
CA LEU A 95 43.94 13.35 10.53
C LEU A 95 43.01 12.15 10.74
N PHE A 96 42.96 11.58 11.95
CA PHE A 96 42.10 10.45 12.27
C PHE A 96 40.60 10.80 12.20
N LYS A 97 40.20 11.97 12.72
CA LYS A 97 38.82 12.47 12.59
C LYS A 97 38.43 12.69 11.12
N PHE A 98 39.37 13.18 10.31
CA PHE A 98 39.14 13.41 8.89
C PHE A 98 38.98 12.11 8.11
N THR A 99 39.86 11.11 8.34
CA THR A 99 39.74 9.79 7.70
C THR A 99 38.45 9.07 8.13
N PHE A 100 38.04 9.22 9.38
CA PHE A 100 36.77 8.66 9.88
C PHE A 100 35.55 9.32 9.22
N GLN A 101 35.55 10.64 9.02
CA GLN A 101 34.48 11.34 8.30
C GLN A 101 34.40 10.96 6.82
N ILE A 102 35.54 10.72 6.17
CA ILE A 102 35.59 10.18 4.79
C ILE A 102 34.92 8.81 4.76
N ASP A 103 35.30 7.90 5.68
CA ASP A 103 34.76 6.54 5.73
C ASP A 103 33.24 6.55 5.93
N GLN A 104 32.71 7.39 6.83
CA GLN A 104 31.26 7.55 7.00
C GLN A 104 30.56 8.08 5.74
N THR A 105 31.16 9.05 5.04
CA THR A 105 30.56 9.61 3.83
C THR A 105 30.54 8.60 2.68
N ILE A 106 31.62 7.82 2.53
CA ILE A 106 31.71 6.73 1.55
C ILE A 106 30.69 5.63 1.87
N ARG A 107 30.58 5.20 3.14
CA ARG A 107 29.57 4.22 3.56
C ARG A 107 28.15 4.68 3.24
N ASN A 108 27.82 5.94 3.55
CA ASN A 108 26.49 6.49 3.25
C ASN A 108 26.21 6.53 1.74
N LEU A 109 27.22 6.82 0.91
CA LEU A 109 27.09 6.78 -0.54
C LEU A 109 26.85 5.37 -1.07
N ILE A 110 27.59 4.38 -0.57
CA ILE A 110 27.40 2.96 -0.93
C ILE A 110 25.98 2.50 -0.55
N ILE A 111 25.50 2.87 0.64
CA ILE A 111 24.13 2.57 1.07
C ILE A 111 23.11 3.17 0.09
N ILE A 112 23.24 4.46 -0.23
CA ILE A 112 22.32 5.14 -1.17
C ILE A 112 22.36 4.50 -2.56
N GLU A 113 23.54 4.16 -3.10
CA GLU A 113 23.64 3.48 -4.39
C GLU A 113 23.01 2.08 -4.36
N SER A 114 23.19 1.34 -3.26
CA SER A 114 22.55 0.03 -3.08
C SER A 114 21.02 0.11 -3.00
N GLU A 115 20.49 1.14 -2.32
CA GLU A 115 19.04 1.39 -2.23
C GLU A 115 18.44 1.78 -3.58
N LEU A 116 19.12 2.66 -4.34
CA LEU A 116 18.68 3.05 -5.68
C LEU A 116 18.67 1.86 -6.63
N PHE A 117 19.72 1.03 -6.61
CA PHE A 117 19.78 -0.20 -7.40
C PHE A 117 18.64 -1.16 -7.04
N TYR A 118 18.34 -1.33 -5.75
CA TYR A 118 17.24 -2.17 -5.29
C TYR A 118 15.87 -1.63 -5.76
N ILE A 119 15.68 -0.30 -5.79
CA ILE A 119 14.45 0.33 -6.27
C ILE A 119 14.28 0.08 -7.78
N GLU A 120 15.32 0.31 -8.58
CA GLU A 120 15.31 0.08 -10.04
C GLU A 120 14.99 -1.38 -10.37
N GLN A 121 15.64 -2.32 -9.68
CA GLN A 121 15.36 -3.76 -9.85
C GLN A 121 13.92 -4.11 -9.47
N ASN A 122 13.37 -3.53 -8.39
CA ASN A 122 11.99 -3.81 -8.00
C ASN A 122 10.96 -3.26 -8.99
N ILE A 123 11.23 -2.11 -9.62
CA ILE A 123 10.37 -1.56 -10.66
C ILE A 123 10.37 -2.51 -11.86
N LEU A 124 11.56 -2.92 -12.32
CA LEU A 124 11.71 -3.81 -13.47
C LEU A 124 11.12 -5.21 -13.21
N ILE A 125 11.29 -5.76 -12.00
CA ILE A 125 10.65 -7.03 -11.60
C ILE A 125 9.13 -6.94 -11.62
N LYS A 126 8.54 -5.83 -11.13
CA LYS A 126 7.09 -5.63 -11.17
C LYS A 126 6.58 -5.52 -12.61
N PHE A 127 7.32 -4.82 -13.46
CA PHE A 127 7.02 -4.66 -14.87
C PHE A 127 7.03 -6.01 -15.62
N VAL A 128 8.11 -6.80 -15.46
CA VAL A 128 8.21 -8.13 -16.08
C VAL A 128 7.12 -9.07 -15.55
N LYS A 129 6.85 -9.06 -14.25
CA LYS A 129 5.74 -9.84 -13.68
C LYS A 129 4.38 -9.44 -14.28
N PHE A 130 4.18 -8.16 -14.53
CA PHE A 130 2.96 -7.67 -15.18
C PHE A 130 2.83 -8.23 -16.60
N LEU A 131 3.88 -8.13 -17.44
CA LEU A 131 3.86 -8.68 -18.79
C LEU A 131 3.69 -10.20 -18.82
N ASN A 132 4.31 -10.91 -17.89
CA ASN A 132 4.14 -12.36 -17.75
C ASN A 132 2.68 -12.71 -17.39
N SER A 133 2.00 -11.89 -16.57
CA SER A 133 0.60 -12.13 -16.20
C SER A 133 -0.41 -12.03 -17.36
N ILE A 134 0.02 -11.45 -18.48
CA ILE A 134 -0.76 -11.31 -19.72
C ILE A 134 -0.20 -12.13 -20.88
N ASN A 135 0.77 -13.01 -20.62
CA ASN A 135 1.46 -13.82 -21.62
C ASN A 135 2.10 -12.99 -22.75
N LEU A 136 2.72 -11.85 -22.38
CA LEU A 136 3.48 -10.97 -23.28
C LEU A 136 4.96 -10.90 -22.90
N ASP A 137 5.45 -11.93 -22.21
CA ASP A 137 6.84 -12.14 -21.83
C ASP A 137 7.80 -12.07 -23.03
N LYS A 138 7.41 -12.65 -24.16
CA LYS A 138 8.17 -12.62 -25.42
C LYS A 138 8.40 -11.20 -25.98
N HIS A 139 7.55 -10.23 -25.63
CA HIS A 139 7.67 -8.83 -26.08
C HIS A 139 8.35 -7.93 -25.03
N ALA A 140 8.69 -8.47 -23.85
CA ALA A 140 9.23 -7.67 -22.76
C ALA A 140 10.52 -6.94 -23.15
N VAL A 141 11.43 -7.61 -23.86
CA VAL A 141 12.70 -7.01 -24.31
C VAL A 141 12.45 -5.83 -25.23
N VAL A 142 11.59 -5.99 -26.25
CA VAL A 142 11.28 -4.92 -27.21
C VAL A 142 10.63 -3.72 -26.52
N ILE A 143 9.70 -3.96 -25.59
CA ILE A 143 9.03 -2.88 -24.85
C ILE A 143 10.03 -2.12 -23.95
N LEU A 144 10.95 -2.83 -23.29
CA LEU A 144 12.00 -2.23 -22.47
C LEU A 144 13.02 -1.44 -23.29
N GLU A 145 13.44 -1.96 -24.45
CA GLU A 145 14.36 -1.27 -25.37
C GLU A 145 13.77 0.04 -25.93
N ASN A 146 12.44 0.14 -26.02
CA ASN A 146 11.74 1.36 -26.41
C ASN A 146 11.47 2.33 -25.25
N GLY A 147 12.02 2.06 -24.06
CA GLY A 147 11.95 2.96 -22.91
C GLY A 147 10.66 2.87 -22.11
N PHE A 148 9.85 1.82 -22.30
CA PHE A 148 8.68 1.54 -21.45
C PHE A 148 9.08 0.55 -20.34
N ASP A 149 9.92 0.98 -19.40
CA ASP A 149 10.45 0.20 -18.28
C ASP A 149 9.72 0.44 -16.95
N GLU A 150 8.88 1.47 -16.89
CA GLU A 150 8.07 1.83 -15.74
C GLU A 150 6.58 1.55 -15.99
N MET A 151 5.86 1.13 -14.93
CA MET A 151 4.41 0.89 -15.01
C MET A 151 3.60 2.14 -15.37
N ASP A 152 4.10 3.33 -15.03
CA ASP A 152 3.41 4.58 -15.33
C ASP A 152 3.58 4.99 -16.80
N LEU A 153 4.76 4.80 -17.37
CA LEU A 153 4.99 4.96 -18.82
C LEU A 153 4.14 3.99 -19.64
N LEU A 154 3.94 2.77 -19.13
CA LEU A 154 3.08 1.78 -19.77
C LEU A 154 1.60 2.20 -19.79
N LYS A 155 1.15 3.08 -18.90
CA LYS A 155 -0.23 3.63 -18.92
C LYS A 155 -0.44 4.64 -20.05
N GLU A 156 0.64 5.26 -20.51
CA GLU A 156 0.64 6.25 -21.58
C GLU A 156 0.85 5.62 -22.96
N ILE A 157 1.02 4.29 -23.04
CA ILE A 157 1.27 3.59 -24.28
C ILE A 157 0.05 3.66 -25.22
N SER A 158 0.30 4.07 -26.47
CA SER A 158 -0.70 4.17 -27.51
C SER A 158 -0.65 2.95 -28.45
N VAL A 159 -1.68 2.79 -29.28
CA VAL A 159 -1.69 1.75 -30.32
C VAL A 159 -0.57 1.99 -31.34
N ASP A 160 -0.23 3.24 -31.61
CA ASP A 160 0.80 3.62 -32.58
C ASP A 160 2.19 3.22 -32.07
N HIS A 161 2.50 3.43 -30.78
CA HIS A 161 3.76 2.96 -30.18
C HIS A 161 3.93 1.44 -30.30
N LEU A 162 2.84 0.69 -30.09
CA LEU A 162 2.85 -0.78 -30.20
C LEU A 162 3.04 -1.26 -31.64
N LYS A 163 2.51 -0.50 -32.60
CA LYS A 163 2.69 -0.76 -34.03
C LYS A 163 4.14 -0.50 -34.45
N ASP A 164 4.75 0.59 -33.99
CA ASP A 164 6.15 0.93 -34.27
C ASP A 164 7.12 -0.10 -33.68
N MET A 165 6.76 -0.70 -32.54
CA MET A 165 7.48 -1.81 -31.91
C MET A 165 7.27 -3.17 -32.60
N ASN A 166 6.54 -3.24 -33.72
CA ASN A 166 6.17 -4.48 -34.41
C ASN A 166 5.42 -5.50 -33.53
N ILE A 167 4.67 -5.04 -32.53
CA ILE A 167 3.86 -5.92 -31.68
C ILE A 167 2.57 -6.29 -32.43
N PRO A 168 2.24 -7.59 -32.56
CA PRO A 168 1.02 -8.02 -33.25
C PRO A 168 -0.23 -7.35 -32.67
N PRO A 169 -1.21 -6.94 -33.51
CA PRO A 169 -2.41 -6.22 -33.04
C PRO A 169 -3.22 -6.95 -31.95
N ILE A 170 -3.22 -8.29 -31.96
CA ILE A 170 -3.88 -9.12 -30.96
C ILE A 170 -3.21 -8.94 -29.58
N ASP A 171 -1.88 -8.98 -29.56
CA ASP A 171 -1.07 -8.84 -28.35
C ASP A 171 -1.12 -7.38 -27.85
N ALA A 172 -1.07 -6.41 -28.76
CA ALA A 172 -1.26 -4.99 -28.44
C ALA A 172 -2.61 -4.71 -27.77
N ARG A 173 -3.71 -5.28 -28.30
CA ARG A 173 -5.05 -5.14 -27.70
C ARG A 173 -5.11 -5.77 -26.30
N LYS A 174 -4.48 -6.92 -26.09
CA LYS A 174 -4.41 -7.56 -24.76
C LYS A 174 -3.70 -6.67 -23.74
N LEU A 175 -2.56 -6.08 -24.12
CA LEU A 175 -1.80 -5.17 -23.28
C LEU A 175 -2.65 -3.96 -22.88
N LEU A 176 -3.22 -3.25 -23.86
CA LEU A 176 -4.05 -2.06 -23.63
C LEU A 176 -5.25 -2.35 -22.73
N ASN A 177 -5.98 -3.44 -23.00
CA ASN A 177 -7.11 -3.87 -22.17
C ASN A 177 -6.68 -4.15 -20.72
N ARG A 178 -5.50 -4.73 -20.51
CA ARG A 178 -5.00 -5.01 -19.16
C ARG A 178 -4.53 -3.74 -18.45
N VAL A 179 -3.81 -2.88 -19.15
CA VAL A 179 -3.36 -1.57 -18.63
C VAL A 179 -4.56 -0.73 -18.22
N GLN A 180 -5.61 -0.68 -19.04
CA GLN A 180 -6.86 0.01 -18.70
C GLN A 180 -7.50 -0.55 -17.43
N LYS A 181 -7.61 -1.88 -17.30
CA LYS A 181 -8.11 -2.53 -16.07
C LYS A 181 -7.26 -2.20 -14.84
N LEU A 182 -5.94 -2.06 -14.98
CA LEU A 182 -5.08 -1.62 -13.89
C LEU A 182 -5.40 -0.20 -13.46
N MET A 183 -5.52 0.73 -14.42
CA MET A 183 -5.88 2.12 -14.12
C MET A 183 -7.21 2.22 -13.37
N GLU A 184 -8.24 1.51 -13.85
CA GLU A 184 -9.54 1.45 -13.17
C GLU A 184 -9.44 0.88 -11.75
N THR A 185 -8.56 -0.10 -11.52
CA THR A 185 -8.36 -0.70 -10.20
C THR A 185 -7.65 0.25 -9.25
N GLU A 186 -6.63 0.97 -9.72
CA GLU A 186 -5.92 1.99 -8.95
C GLU A 186 -6.84 3.16 -8.59
N GLU A 187 -7.67 3.61 -9.54
CA GLU A 187 -8.65 4.67 -9.33
C GLU A 187 -9.69 4.28 -8.25
N ARG A 188 -10.21 3.05 -8.31
CA ARG A 188 -11.12 2.53 -7.26
C ARG A 188 -10.47 2.52 -5.89
N LYS A 189 -9.19 2.12 -5.80
CA LYS A 189 -8.44 2.15 -4.53
C LYS A 189 -8.28 3.58 -4.02
N LEU A 190 -7.97 4.53 -4.90
CA LEU A 190 -7.84 5.94 -4.56
C LEU A 190 -9.16 6.49 -3.97
N ILE A 191 -10.28 6.22 -4.64
CA ILE A 191 -11.61 6.62 -4.17
C ILE A 191 -11.92 5.98 -2.81
N GLN A 192 -11.55 4.72 -2.60
CA GLN A 192 -11.74 4.04 -1.31
C GLN A 192 -10.91 4.68 -0.20
N PHE A 193 -9.64 5.01 -0.46
CA PHE A 193 -8.79 5.71 0.50
C PHE A 193 -9.31 7.11 0.83
N GLN A 194 -9.81 7.85 -0.17
CA GLN A 194 -10.42 9.16 0.05
C GLN A 194 -11.66 9.07 0.94
N LYS A 195 -12.54 8.09 0.71
CA LYS A 195 -13.71 7.84 1.57
C LYS A 195 -13.33 7.50 3.01
N GLN A 196 -12.30 6.66 3.19
CA GLN A 196 -11.79 6.34 4.54
C GLN A 196 -11.21 7.58 5.23
N ALA A 197 -10.45 8.41 4.50
CA ALA A 197 -9.90 9.64 5.03
C ALA A 197 -10.99 10.67 5.40
N GLN A 198 -12.06 10.76 4.61
CA GLN A 198 -13.24 11.57 4.94
C GLN A 198 -13.93 11.10 6.22
N HIS A 199 -14.18 9.79 6.35
CA HIS A 199 -14.79 9.24 7.55
C HIS A 199 -13.95 9.47 8.82
N LEU A 200 -12.61 9.42 8.70
CA LEU A 200 -11.71 9.75 9.81
C LEU A 200 -11.78 11.24 10.19
N LYS A 201 -11.89 12.14 9.20
CA LYS A 201 -12.06 13.57 9.45
C LYS A 201 -13.40 13.86 10.12
N GLU A 202 -14.50 13.26 9.65
CA GLU A 202 -15.83 13.37 10.26
C GLU A 202 -15.84 12.83 11.70
N SER A 203 -15.13 11.72 11.95
CA SER A 203 -14.97 11.17 13.30
C SER A 203 -14.13 12.06 14.22
N GLN A 204 -13.21 12.86 13.68
CA GLN A 204 -12.39 13.80 14.45
C GLN A 204 -13.15 15.10 14.72
N SER A 205 -13.89 15.64 13.74
CA SER A 205 -14.71 16.84 13.94
C SER A 205 -15.79 16.62 15.00
N HIS A 206 -16.42 15.44 15.04
CA HIS A 206 -17.36 15.11 16.12
C HIS A 206 -16.70 15.06 17.50
N LYS A 207 -15.43 14.67 17.61
CA LYS A 207 -14.72 14.70 18.90
C LYS A 207 -14.38 16.12 19.34
N GLU A 208 -14.03 16.99 18.40
CA GLU A 208 -13.75 18.41 18.72
C GLU A 208 -15.02 19.20 19.08
N GLU A 209 -16.18 18.86 18.49
CA GLU A 209 -17.47 19.40 18.94
C GLU A 209 -17.82 18.94 20.36
N ILE A 210 -17.58 17.67 20.72
CA ILE A 210 -17.84 17.16 22.08
C ILE A 210 -16.90 17.80 23.12
N VAL A 211 -15.67 18.16 22.74
CA VAL A 211 -14.71 18.79 23.65
C VAL A 211 -15.00 20.29 23.85
N ASN A 212 -15.63 20.96 22.88
CA ASN A 212 -16.04 22.37 22.99
C ASN A 212 -17.46 22.58 23.51
N SER A 213 -18.28 21.53 23.63
CA SER A 213 -19.50 21.59 24.44
C SER A 213 -19.14 21.43 25.92
N GLU A 214 -18.69 22.53 26.55
CA GLU A 214 -18.66 22.60 28.00
C GLU A 214 -20.07 22.34 28.56
N ILE A 215 -20.12 21.46 29.57
CA ILE A 215 -21.30 20.96 30.30
C ILE A 215 -21.97 19.74 29.64
N TYR A 216 -21.24 18.62 29.61
CA TYR A 216 -21.87 17.30 29.52
C TYR A 216 -22.56 17.00 30.86
N ASN A 217 -23.84 17.35 30.99
CA ASN A 217 -24.63 17.04 32.17
C ASN A 217 -25.10 15.57 32.09
N GLU A 218 -24.38 14.66 32.76
CA GLU A 218 -24.67 13.21 32.75
C GLU A 218 -26.12 12.89 33.13
N GLU A 219 -26.74 13.69 34.01
CA GLU A 219 -28.14 13.50 34.40
C GLU A 219 -29.12 13.76 33.25
N GLU A 220 -28.85 14.77 32.42
CA GLU A 220 -29.71 15.12 31.30
C GLU A 220 -29.61 14.10 30.16
N GLN A 221 -28.40 13.61 29.88
CA GLN A 221 -28.17 12.51 28.94
C GLN A 221 -28.85 11.21 29.41
N HIS A 222 -28.74 10.89 30.71
CA HIS A 222 -29.40 9.71 31.26
C HIS A 222 -30.93 9.80 31.19
N ARG A 223 -31.48 10.99 31.44
CA ARG A 223 -32.92 11.25 31.34
C ARG A 223 -33.43 11.12 29.90
N LEU A 224 -32.73 11.71 28.93
CA LEU A 224 -33.06 11.59 27.50
C LEU A 224 -32.99 10.12 27.03
N PHE A 225 -32.01 9.36 27.52
CA PHE A 225 -31.92 7.93 27.22
C PHE A 225 -33.11 7.14 27.80
N GLN A 226 -33.51 7.41 29.04
CA GLN A 226 -34.68 6.76 29.65
C GLN A 226 -35.98 7.10 28.90
N GLU A 227 -36.14 8.36 28.46
CA GLU A 227 -37.29 8.81 27.69
C GLU A 227 -37.37 8.09 26.33
N ALA A 228 -36.26 8.01 25.59
CA ALA A 228 -36.19 7.28 24.32
C ALA A 228 -36.50 5.77 24.47
N VAL A 229 -36.05 5.14 25.57
CA VAL A 229 -36.36 3.73 25.87
C VAL A 229 -37.85 3.54 26.17
N LEU A 230 -38.49 4.50 26.87
CA LEU A 230 -39.93 4.47 27.14
C LEU A 230 -40.75 4.66 25.86
N GLU A 231 -40.35 5.60 25.00
CA GLU A 231 -41.00 5.86 23.71
C GLU A 231 -40.92 4.62 22.79
N TYR A 232 -39.76 3.98 22.72
CA TYR A 232 -39.59 2.73 21.96
C TYR A 232 -40.52 1.61 22.46
N ARG A 233 -40.69 1.49 23.79
CA ARG A 233 -41.61 0.52 24.40
C ARG A 233 -43.08 0.85 24.14
N GLN A 234 -43.44 2.13 24.02
CA GLN A 234 -44.78 2.55 23.64
C GLN A 234 -45.07 2.24 22.17
N GLN A 235 -44.13 2.52 21.27
CA GLN A 235 -44.27 2.21 19.84
C GLN A 235 -44.48 0.72 19.57
N GLN A 236 -43.88 -0.17 20.37
CA GLN A 236 -44.13 -1.62 20.27
C GLN A 236 -45.50 -2.07 20.76
N LYS A 237 -46.20 -1.28 21.58
CA LYS A 237 -47.56 -1.61 22.05
C LYS A 237 -48.66 -1.15 21.10
N GLU A 238 -48.38 -0.17 20.24
CA GLU A 238 -49.40 0.46 19.38
C GLU A 238 -49.44 -0.09 17.94
N GLN A 239 -48.52 -0.99 17.57
CA GLN A 239 -48.64 -1.72 16.31
C GLN A 239 -49.24 -3.10 16.56
N PRO A 240 -50.56 -3.30 16.33
CA PRO A 240 -51.11 -4.64 16.29
C PRO A 240 -50.42 -5.41 15.18
N ILE A 241 -49.77 -6.51 15.53
CA ILE A 241 -49.19 -7.48 14.60
C ILE A 241 -50.33 -7.95 13.69
N GLN A 242 -50.43 -7.37 12.50
CA GLN A 242 -51.29 -7.89 11.45
C GLN A 242 -50.62 -9.15 10.92
N TYR A 243 -51.02 -10.30 11.46
CA TYR A 243 -50.82 -11.60 10.84
C TYR A 243 -51.52 -11.56 9.48
N THR A 244 -50.73 -11.42 8.42
CA THR A 244 -51.18 -11.65 7.05
C THR A 244 -51.07 -13.16 6.80
N GLU A 245 -52.19 -13.87 6.96
CA GLU A 245 -52.34 -15.22 6.41
C GLU A 245 -52.33 -15.09 4.88
N GLU A 246 -51.22 -15.48 4.25
CA GLU A 246 -51.17 -15.74 2.82
C GLU A 246 -52.02 -16.98 2.51
N ILE A 247 -53.28 -16.73 2.16
CA ILE A 247 -54.15 -17.71 1.52
C ILE A 247 -53.72 -17.80 0.04
N LEU A 248 -53.10 -18.93 -0.30
CA LEU A 248 -52.89 -19.39 -1.68
C LEU A 248 -54.25 -19.73 -2.29
N VAL A 249 -54.74 -18.87 -3.19
CA VAL A 249 -55.80 -19.21 -4.16
C VAL A 249 -55.19 -19.08 -5.54
N GLU A 250 -54.99 -20.24 -6.17
CA GLU A 250 -54.84 -20.37 -7.60
C GLU A 250 -56.19 -20.03 -8.25
N ASP A 251 -56.20 -19.06 -9.16
CA ASP A 251 -57.34 -18.90 -10.07
C ASP A 251 -56.84 -18.57 -11.48
N GLU A 252 -56.86 -19.61 -12.32
CA GLU A 252 -57.03 -19.48 -13.76
C GLU A 252 -58.43 -18.92 -14.02
N SER A 253 -58.56 -17.76 -14.67
CA SER A 253 -59.50 -17.54 -15.78
C SER A 253 -59.75 -16.05 -16.07
N LEU A 254 -59.91 -15.77 -17.38
CA LEU A 254 -60.55 -14.59 -18.00
C LEU A 254 -59.79 -13.25 -17.87
N GLY A 255 -59.50 -12.51 -18.94
CA GLY A 255 -60.28 -12.35 -20.15
C GLY A 255 -60.86 -10.93 -20.18
N TYR A 256 -60.27 -10.08 -21.04
CA TYR A 256 -60.86 -8.88 -21.64
C TYR A 256 -61.31 -7.70 -20.75
N ILE A 257 -60.72 -6.54 -21.07
CA ILE A 257 -61.23 -5.15 -21.06
C ILE A 257 -60.31 -4.20 -20.26
N SER A 258 -59.54 -3.38 -20.99
CA SER A 258 -59.64 -1.91 -20.95
C SER A 258 -58.36 -1.29 -21.53
N SER A 259 -58.32 -1.29 -22.86
CA SER A 259 -57.35 -0.55 -23.65
C SER A 259 -57.71 0.93 -23.64
N ARG A 260 -57.17 1.75 -22.71
CA ARG A 260 -56.99 3.21 -22.96
C ARG A 260 -56.14 4.05 -22.00
N GLN A 261 -55.46 3.50 -21.00
CA GLN A 261 -54.60 4.32 -20.11
C GLN A 261 -53.08 4.01 -20.11
N ASN A 262 -52.59 3.01 -20.85
CA ASN A 262 -51.16 2.62 -20.77
C ASN A 262 -50.20 3.23 -21.80
N LYS A 263 -50.60 4.26 -22.57
CA LYS A 263 -49.67 4.89 -23.54
C LYS A 263 -48.63 5.82 -22.92
N LYS A 264 -48.76 6.23 -21.64
CA LYS A 264 -47.77 7.09 -20.97
C LYS A 264 -46.69 6.31 -20.20
N GLU A 265 -47.02 5.15 -19.63
CA GLU A 265 -46.03 4.29 -18.96
C GLU A 265 -45.14 3.54 -19.95
N GLU A 266 -45.67 3.11 -21.10
CA GLU A 266 -44.87 2.41 -22.10
C GLU A 266 -43.88 3.33 -22.83
N GLN A 267 -44.23 4.62 -23.00
CA GLN A 267 -43.27 5.63 -23.46
C GLN A 267 -42.17 5.92 -22.43
N GLN A 268 -42.43 5.80 -21.12
CA GLN A 268 -41.40 5.94 -20.09
C GLN A 268 -40.51 4.69 -20.00
N ARG A 269 -41.06 3.47 -20.13
CA ARG A 269 -40.26 2.23 -20.22
C ARG A 269 -39.37 2.21 -21.46
N ASN A 270 -39.86 2.69 -22.61
CA ASN A 270 -39.04 2.78 -23.83
C ASN A 270 -38.00 3.91 -23.78
N LYS A 271 -38.25 5.00 -23.02
CA LYS A 271 -37.23 6.03 -22.75
C LYS A 271 -36.13 5.55 -21.79
N MET A 272 -36.48 4.73 -20.81
CA MET A 272 -35.49 4.07 -19.93
C MET A 272 -34.67 3.02 -20.68
N LYS A 273 -35.27 2.28 -21.62
CA LYS A 273 -34.52 1.39 -22.53
C LYS A 273 -33.55 2.15 -23.43
N PHE A 274 -33.92 3.35 -23.92
CA PHE A 274 -33.04 4.17 -24.76
C PHE A 274 -31.85 4.80 -24.01
N LEU A 275 -32.01 5.13 -22.72
CA LEU A 275 -30.90 5.66 -21.90
C LEU A 275 -29.95 4.55 -21.40
N LEU A 276 -30.41 3.31 -21.34
CA LEU A 276 -29.56 2.14 -21.04
C LEU A 276 -28.92 1.51 -22.29
N SER A 277 -29.39 1.85 -23.50
CA SER A 277 -28.84 1.32 -24.76
C SER A 277 -27.71 2.17 -25.37
N GLY A 278 -27.32 3.28 -24.75
CA GLY A 278 -26.25 4.16 -25.25
C GLY A 278 -24.81 3.72 -24.96
N ALA A 279 -24.60 2.64 -24.20
CA ALA A 279 -23.28 2.18 -23.79
C ALA A 279 -22.80 0.89 -24.46
N ASN A 280 -23.56 0.32 -25.41
CA ASN A 280 -23.18 -0.92 -26.10
C ASN A 280 -23.32 -0.79 -27.62
N GLN A 281 -22.35 -0.10 -28.24
CA GLN A 281 -21.92 -0.44 -29.61
C GLN A 281 -20.65 -1.29 -29.53
N TRP A 282 -20.75 -2.44 -28.86
CA TRP A 282 -19.90 -3.57 -29.18
C TRP A 282 -20.74 -4.43 -30.11
N LYS A 283 -20.38 -4.42 -31.39
CA LYS A 283 -20.89 -5.39 -32.36
C LYS A 283 -20.60 -6.77 -31.78
N MET A 284 -21.65 -7.47 -31.35
CA MET A 284 -21.66 -8.92 -31.23
C MET A 284 -21.22 -9.45 -32.59
N PHE A 285 -19.99 -9.94 -32.65
CA PHE A 285 -19.73 -11.10 -33.48
C PHE A 285 -20.37 -12.25 -32.71
N ASP A 286 -21.47 -12.78 -33.24
CA ASP A 286 -21.97 -14.09 -32.88
C ASP A 286 -20.86 -15.09 -33.18
N ILE A 287 -20.07 -15.38 -32.15
CA ILE A 287 -19.20 -16.55 -32.12
C ILE A 287 -20.13 -17.67 -31.70
N ASP A 288 -20.45 -18.54 -32.66
CA ASP A 288 -21.12 -19.82 -32.43
C ASP A 288 -20.32 -20.62 -31.40
N TYR A 289 -20.67 -20.43 -30.13
CA TYR A 289 -20.25 -21.31 -29.07
C TYR A 289 -21.10 -22.57 -29.22
N ASP A 290 -20.52 -23.56 -29.91
CA ASP A 290 -20.99 -24.94 -29.92
C ASP A 290 -21.39 -25.34 -28.50
N GLN A 291 -22.70 -25.42 -28.27
CA GLN A 291 -23.30 -26.09 -27.11
C GLN A 291 -22.96 -27.58 -27.19
N LYS A 292 -21.74 -27.94 -26.82
CA LYS A 292 -21.47 -29.29 -26.37
C LYS A 292 -22.21 -29.49 -25.05
N GLN A 293 -23.34 -30.18 -25.14
CA GLN A 293 -24.06 -30.78 -24.02
C GLN A 293 -23.13 -31.77 -23.31
N GLY A 294 -22.23 -31.25 -22.47
CA GLY A 294 -21.50 -32.02 -21.49
C GLY A 294 -22.28 -31.94 -20.18
N THR A 295 -22.85 -33.07 -19.76
CA THR A 295 -23.48 -33.27 -18.45
C THR A 295 -22.43 -33.26 -17.33
N ASP A 296 -21.63 -32.21 -17.23
CA ASP A 296 -20.73 -32.00 -16.10
C ASP A 296 -21.53 -31.30 -15.01
N GLN A 297 -22.36 -32.09 -14.32
CA GLN A 297 -22.91 -31.66 -13.04
C GLN A 297 -21.73 -31.37 -12.11
N GLN A 298 -21.41 -30.09 -11.95
CA GLN A 298 -20.43 -29.67 -10.96
C GLN A 298 -20.87 -30.25 -9.62
N PRO A 299 -20.02 -31.05 -8.95
CA PRO A 299 -20.39 -31.70 -7.70
C PRO A 299 -20.84 -30.62 -6.71
N VAL A 300 -22.05 -30.78 -6.20
CA VAL A 300 -22.59 -29.91 -5.16
C VAL A 300 -21.72 -30.11 -3.93
N ILE A 301 -20.85 -29.14 -3.63
CA ILE A 301 -19.99 -29.14 -2.44
C ILE A 301 -20.87 -28.80 -1.25
N ILE A 302 -21.18 -29.81 -0.43
CA ILE A 302 -22.10 -29.72 0.72
C ILE A 302 -21.43 -29.02 1.91
N ASP A 303 -20.11 -29.24 2.12
CA ASP A 303 -19.39 -28.74 3.29
C ASP A 303 -18.30 -27.73 2.90
N LYS A 304 -18.68 -26.44 2.84
CA LYS A 304 -17.74 -25.35 2.55
C LYS A 304 -17.22 -24.72 3.82
N THR A 305 -15.91 -24.52 3.88
CA THR A 305 -15.21 -23.78 4.95
C THR A 305 -14.38 -22.65 4.35
N SER A 306 -14.03 -21.64 5.15
CA SER A 306 -13.23 -20.49 4.70
C SER A 306 -11.76 -20.66 5.06
N CYS A 307 -10.86 -20.34 4.12
CA CYS A 307 -9.42 -20.36 4.38
C CYS A 307 -9.02 -19.24 5.33
N TYR A 308 -8.28 -19.55 6.40
CA TYR A 308 -7.88 -18.55 7.39
C TYR A 308 -6.98 -17.43 6.82
N GLN A 309 -6.18 -17.73 5.79
CA GLN A 309 -5.23 -16.79 5.21
C GLN A 309 -5.82 -15.92 4.08
N CYS A 310 -6.58 -16.53 3.16
CA CYS A 310 -7.06 -15.83 1.96
C CYS A 310 -8.59 -15.67 1.92
N TYR A 311 -9.31 -16.17 2.93
CA TYR A 311 -10.77 -16.12 3.07
C TYR A 311 -11.56 -16.77 1.93
N ARG A 312 -10.90 -17.48 1.00
CA ARG A 312 -11.56 -18.24 -0.06
C ARG A 312 -12.35 -19.41 0.54
N LEU A 313 -13.59 -19.59 0.08
CA LEU A 313 -14.39 -20.77 0.40
C LEU A 313 -13.88 -21.98 -0.38
N PHE A 314 -13.70 -23.11 0.30
CA PHE A 314 -13.25 -24.36 -0.29
C PHE A 314 -13.89 -25.56 0.43
N ASP A 315 -13.83 -26.73 -0.19
CA ASP A 315 -14.41 -27.95 0.38
C ASP A 315 -13.57 -28.42 1.58
N GLN A 316 -14.22 -28.63 2.72
CA GLN A 316 -13.58 -28.99 3.98
C GLN A 316 -12.74 -30.27 3.87
N LYS A 317 -13.06 -31.16 2.93
CA LYS A 317 -12.31 -32.40 2.67
C LYS A 317 -10.86 -32.14 2.24
N TYR A 318 -10.56 -30.97 1.65
CA TYR A 318 -9.23 -30.58 1.23
C TYR A 318 -8.56 -29.59 2.21
N ALA A 319 -9.11 -29.43 3.42
CA ALA A 319 -8.55 -28.52 4.42
C ALA A 319 -7.22 -29.03 4.96
N ILE A 320 -6.21 -28.15 4.90
CA ILE A 320 -4.94 -28.35 5.60
C ILE A 320 -5.09 -27.72 6.98
N PHE A 321 -4.82 -28.48 8.04
CA PHE A 321 -5.00 -28.03 9.42
C PHE A 321 -3.68 -27.62 10.07
N ASN A 322 -3.67 -26.50 10.79
CA ASN A 322 -2.58 -26.09 11.68
C ASN A 322 -3.16 -25.36 12.90
N ASN A 323 -2.94 -25.90 14.12
CA ASN A 323 -3.41 -25.31 15.38
C ASN A 323 -4.88 -24.87 15.35
N SER A 324 -5.77 -25.78 14.94
CA SER A 324 -7.22 -25.56 14.79
C SER A 324 -7.65 -24.61 13.66
N ARG A 325 -6.72 -24.10 12.84
CA ARG A 325 -7.01 -23.27 11.66
C ARG A 325 -6.98 -24.10 10.39
N GLN A 326 -7.82 -23.75 9.42
CA GLN A 326 -7.97 -24.45 8.15
C GLN A 326 -7.47 -23.59 6.98
N PHE A 327 -6.72 -24.21 6.06
CA PHE A 327 -6.12 -23.55 4.90
C PHE A 327 -6.50 -24.28 3.60
N CYS A 328 -6.80 -23.51 2.54
CA CYS A 328 -7.20 -24.08 1.26
C CYS A 328 -6.03 -24.65 0.43
N THR A 329 -4.81 -24.16 0.66
CA THR A 329 -3.60 -24.57 -0.07
C THR A 329 -2.38 -24.51 0.84
N GLN A 330 -1.34 -25.27 0.49
CA GLN A 330 -0.05 -25.26 1.22
C GLN A 330 0.60 -23.87 1.21
N GLU A 331 0.50 -23.15 0.08
CA GLU A 331 0.98 -21.76 -0.03
C GLU A 331 0.31 -20.81 0.97
N CYS A 332 -0.99 -21.00 1.24
CA CYS A 332 -1.72 -20.21 2.25
C CYS A 332 -1.22 -20.51 3.65
N LEU A 333 -0.93 -21.78 3.96
CA LEU A 333 -0.35 -22.18 5.24
C LEU A 333 1.06 -21.58 5.43
N GLU A 334 1.91 -21.62 4.40
CA GLU A 334 3.27 -21.08 4.45
C GLU A 334 3.27 -19.54 4.57
N SER A 335 2.41 -18.86 3.81
CA SER A 335 2.21 -17.42 3.93
C SER A 335 1.75 -17.03 5.33
N PHE A 336 0.83 -17.81 5.91
CA PHE A 336 0.36 -17.63 7.27
C PHE A 336 1.49 -17.83 8.29
N LYS A 337 2.31 -18.89 8.15
CA LYS A 337 3.47 -19.13 9.02
C LYS A 337 4.45 -17.96 8.96
N LEU A 338 4.80 -17.49 7.77
CA LEU A 338 5.73 -16.37 7.59
C LEU A 338 5.22 -15.06 8.23
N GLN A 339 3.92 -14.78 8.11
CA GLN A 339 3.31 -13.59 8.73
C GLN A 339 3.20 -13.68 10.25
N ASN A 340 3.18 -14.90 10.80
CA ASN A 340 3.14 -15.14 12.24
C ASN A 340 4.52 -15.40 12.85
N ILE A 341 5.60 -15.09 12.13
CA ILE A 341 6.94 -15.07 12.72
C ILE A 341 7.21 -13.68 13.29
N TYR A 342 7.55 -13.63 14.58
CA TYR A 342 7.94 -12.41 15.28
C TYR A 342 9.37 -12.52 15.79
N LEU A 343 10.14 -11.42 15.71
CA LEU A 343 11.44 -11.35 16.37
C LEU A 343 11.24 -11.07 17.85
N SER A 344 11.79 -11.92 18.72
CA SER A 344 11.76 -11.63 20.16
C SER A 344 12.46 -10.31 20.45
N ARG A 345 11.91 -9.52 21.37
CA ARG A 345 12.53 -8.28 21.86
C ARG A 345 13.59 -8.49 22.94
N SER A 346 13.65 -9.69 23.52
CA SER A 346 14.68 -10.00 24.51
C SER A 346 16.06 -9.95 23.87
N GLN A 347 16.99 -9.19 24.43
CA GLN A 347 18.37 -9.10 23.93
C GLN A 347 19.08 -10.46 23.96
N SER A 348 18.66 -11.37 24.85
CA SER A 348 19.22 -12.72 24.95
C SER A 348 18.61 -13.73 23.97
N CYS A 349 17.39 -13.48 23.46
CA CYS A 349 16.69 -14.36 22.52
C CYS A 349 16.49 -13.66 21.17
N ALA A 350 17.53 -13.36 20.38
CA ALA A 350 17.37 -12.78 19.03
C ALA A 350 16.75 -13.77 17.99
N LYS A 351 15.97 -14.75 18.44
CA LYS A 351 15.35 -15.78 17.61
C LYS A 351 14.03 -15.28 17.04
N GLN A 352 13.75 -15.74 15.82
CA GLN A 352 12.43 -15.68 15.22
C GLN A 352 11.54 -16.74 15.89
N ILE A 353 10.38 -16.33 16.38
CA ILE A 353 9.43 -17.18 17.10
C ILE A 353 8.12 -17.19 16.33
N ASP A 354 7.49 -18.36 16.22
CA ASP A 354 6.10 -18.47 15.77
C ASP A 354 5.18 -17.94 16.88
N ILE A 355 4.31 -16.97 16.56
CA ILE A 355 3.34 -16.37 17.48
C ILE A 355 2.47 -17.43 18.16
N SER A 356 2.18 -18.54 17.49
CA SER A 356 1.38 -19.62 18.07
C SER A 356 2.07 -20.36 19.23
N GLN A 357 3.39 -20.26 19.32
CA GLN A 357 4.21 -20.85 20.39
C GLN A 357 4.78 -19.78 21.34
N ALA A 358 4.59 -18.50 21.03
CA ALA A 358 5.16 -17.40 21.79
C ALA A 358 4.32 -17.09 23.04
N PHE A 359 5.00 -16.63 24.09
CA PHE A 359 4.38 -16.15 25.32
C PHE A 359 4.10 -14.65 25.20
N TYR A 360 2.85 -14.22 25.37
CA TYR A 360 2.45 -12.81 25.27
C TYR A 360 2.21 -12.19 26.63
N GLU A 361 2.93 -11.12 26.95
CA GLU A 361 2.82 -10.44 28.24
C GLU A 361 3.25 -8.97 28.11
N ILE A 362 2.59 -8.05 28.81
CA ILE A 362 2.85 -6.59 28.75
C ILE A 362 2.92 -6.07 27.28
N GLY A 363 2.05 -6.56 26.41
CA GLY A 363 1.98 -6.09 25.02
C GLY A 363 3.10 -6.56 24.10
N GLN A 364 3.91 -7.54 24.51
CA GLN A 364 5.06 -8.03 23.74
C GLN A 364 5.12 -9.57 23.70
N TRP A 365 5.74 -10.11 22.66
CA TRP A 365 5.92 -11.56 22.44
C TRP A 365 7.31 -12.03 22.87
N PHE A 366 7.36 -13.12 23.63
CA PHE A 366 8.57 -13.73 24.19
C PHE A 366 8.70 -15.20 23.78
N CYS A 367 9.95 -15.69 23.68
CA CYS A 367 10.25 -17.08 23.31
C CYS A 367 9.63 -18.09 24.30
N ASN A 368 9.66 -17.77 25.61
CA ASN A 368 9.04 -18.53 26.68
C ASN A 368 8.87 -17.63 27.93
N GLN A 369 8.29 -18.18 29.00
CA GLN A 369 8.08 -17.46 30.26
C GLN A 369 9.40 -17.05 30.95
N ASP A 370 10.48 -17.81 30.78
CA ASP A 370 11.78 -17.52 31.40
C ASP A 370 12.44 -16.28 30.79
N PHE A 371 12.34 -16.11 29.47
CA PHE A 371 12.82 -14.90 28.79
C PHE A 371 12.04 -13.65 29.20
N PHE A 372 10.75 -13.78 29.51
CA PHE A 372 9.97 -12.69 30.08
C PHE A 372 10.47 -12.31 31.49
N LYS A 373 10.72 -13.29 32.36
CA LYS A 373 11.28 -13.03 33.71
C LYS A 373 12.65 -12.34 33.63
N GLN A 374 13.51 -12.76 32.70
CA GLN A 374 14.80 -12.13 32.46
C GLN A 374 14.62 -10.68 31.99
N TYR A 375 13.72 -10.43 31.03
CA TYR A 375 13.41 -9.08 30.56
C TYR A 375 12.88 -8.17 31.68
N GLN A 376 12.00 -8.68 32.55
CA GLN A 376 11.54 -7.93 33.72
C GLN A 376 12.70 -7.52 34.62
N TRP A 377 13.62 -8.45 34.93
CA TRP A 377 14.78 -8.15 35.76
C TRP A 377 15.72 -7.09 35.14
N GLU A 378 15.97 -7.18 33.83
CA GLU A 378 16.74 -6.19 33.08
C GLU A 378 16.05 -4.80 33.09
N SER A 379 14.74 -4.76 32.90
CA SER A 379 13.96 -3.51 32.88
C SER A 379 13.95 -2.78 34.22
N VAL A 380 13.95 -3.51 35.34
CA VAL A 380 14.04 -2.96 36.70
C VAL A 380 15.44 -2.41 36.96
N ASN A 381 16.50 -3.11 36.54
CA ASN A 381 17.88 -2.65 36.71
C ASN A 381 18.23 -1.39 35.90
N ILE A 382 17.64 -1.22 34.72
CA ILE A 382 17.84 -0.01 33.91
C ILE A 382 17.23 1.23 34.59
N ARG A 383 16.04 1.09 35.21
CA ARG A 383 15.40 2.20 35.95
C ARG A 383 16.09 2.49 37.30
N GLY A 384 16.72 1.49 37.92
CA GLY A 384 17.48 1.68 39.16
C GLY A 384 18.80 2.43 38.99
N ARG A 385 19.42 2.41 37.79
CA ARG A 385 20.71 3.09 37.53
C ARG A 385 20.60 4.57 37.15
N THR A 386 19.40 5.08 36.86
CA THR A 386 19.21 6.50 36.51
C THR A 386 19.08 7.45 37.70
N HIS A 387 19.12 6.96 38.94
CA HIS A 387 18.99 7.80 40.15
C HIS A 387 20.25 7.92 41.02
N ILE A 388 21.40 7.40 40.58
CA ILE A 388 22.66 7.60 41.29
C ILE A 388 23.60 8.36 40.37
N SER A 389 23.93 9.58 40.78
CA SER A 389 24.90 10.56 40.25
C SER A 389 24.35 11.70 39.37
N LEU A 390 23.92 12.77 40.05
CA LEU A 390 24.58 14.08 40.02
C LEU A 390 24.44 14.75 41.40
#